data_AF-A0A924ZH61-F1
#
_entry.id   AF-A0A924ZH61-F1
#
_cell.length_a   1.000
_cell.length_b   1.000
_cell.length_c   1.000
_cell.angle_alpha   90.00
_cell.angle_beta   90.00
_cell.angle_gamma   90.00
#
_symmetry.space_group_name_H-M   'P 1'
#
loop_
_entity.id
_entity.type
_entity.pdbx_description
1 polymer ?
#
loop_
_entity_poly.entity_id
_entity_poly.type
_entity_poly.pdbx_seq_one_letter_code
_entity_poly.pdbx_strand_id
1 'polypeptide(L)'
;MKMAWSSAIAALAIIFSFQNCQKAPHADEISSSGNTAAGSSSSKIDLASESIHQIDFIIVEKETVTRAGRTFDLMVNKTLEINLRTGAFDVVSDFGGVAVKKCLTEDLKNELTAILKTAKICKIAATVTADHVCTQSLKLPYAEILTDVGQYGLIDGGVCGEVSNELCGEHKTLLKGFIASLKTQYKNLNCAL
;
A
#
# COMPACT_ATOMS: atom_id res chain seq x y z
N MET A 1 -9.19 38.00 -48.80
CA MET A 1 -9.83 36.77 -48.27
C MET A 1 -8.81 35.62 -48.21
N LYS A 2 -7.88 35.63 -47.24
CA LYS A 2 -6.86 34.56 -47.04
C LYS A 2 -6.39 34.52 -45.57
N MET A 3 -7.30 34.60 -44.60
CA MET A 3 -6.97 34.59 -43.16
C MET A 3 -8.03 33.91 -42.31
N ALA A 4 -8.65 32.84 -42.82
CA ALA A 4 -9.63 32.06 -42.05
C ALA A 4 -9.35 30.54 -42.05
N TRP A 5 -8.22 30.11 -42.62
CA TRP A 5 -7.93 28.68 -42.82
C TRP A 5 -6.81 28.13 -41.94
N SER A 6 -6.10 28.99 -41.20
CA SER A 6 -5.03 28.59 -40.28
C SER A 6 -5.52 28.22 -38.87
N SER A 7 -6.71 28.68 -38.45
CA SER A 7 -7.25 28.36 -37.12
C SER A 7 -7.97 27.01 -37.02
N ALA A 8 -8.34 26.38 -38.14
CA ALA A 8 -9.01 25.08 -38.14
C ALA A 8 -8.05 23.90 -37.93
N ILE A 9 -6.76 24.06 -38.28
CA ILE A 9 -5.77 22.97 -38.22
C ILE A 9 -5.21 22.80 -36.79
N ALA A 10 -5.10 23.89 -36.01
CA ALA A 10 -4.61 23.83 -34.64
C ALA A 10 -5.58 23.15 -33.66
N ALA A 11 -6.89 23.23 -33.92
CA ALA A 11 -7.90 22.58 -33.07
C ALA A 11 -7.97 21.05 -33.29
N LEU A 12 -7.61 20.55 -34.48
CA LEU A 12 -7.68 19.12 -34.79
C LEU A 12 -6.52 18.32 -34.17
N ALA A 13 -5.37 18.95 -33.91
CA ALA A 13 -4.19 18.29 -33.34
C ALA A 13 -4.34 17.96 -31.84
N ILE A 14 -5.23 18.65 -31.12
CA ILE A 14 -5.41 18.44 -29.67
C ILE A 14 -6.30 17.20 -29.40
N ILE A 15 -7.14 16.78 -30.35
CA ILE A 15 -8.08 15.67 -30.12
C ILE A 15 -7.41 14.29 -30.29
N PHE A 16 -6.29 14.21 -31.02
CA PHE A 16 -5.58 12.94 -31.25
C PHE A 16 -4.49 12.60 -30.23
N SER A 17 -4.20 13.46 -29.25
CA SER A 17 -3.14 13.21 -28.26
C SER A 17 -3.59 12.43 -27.00
N PHE A 18 -4.87 12.03 -26.91
CA PHE A 18 -5.40 11.30 -25.74
C PHE A 18 -5.59 9.78 -25.92
N GLN A 19 -5.13 9.17 -27.02
CA GLN A 19 -5.39 7.72 -27.25
C GLN A 19 -4.25 6.76 -26.88
N ASN A 20 -3.17 7.17 -26.22
CA ASN A 20 -2.05 6.25 -25.88
C ASN A 20 -1.67 6.19 -24.38
N CYS A 21 -2.66 6.23 -23.49
CA CYS A 21 -2.47 5.85 -22.08
C CYS A 21 -3.11 4.48 -21.74
N GLN A 22 -3.24 3.58 -22.70
CA GLN A 22 -3.35 2.14 -22.37
C GLN A 22 -1.93 1.56 -22.34
N LYS A 23 -1.42 1.45 -21.12
CA LYS A 23 -0.30 0.57 -20.77
C LYS A 23 -0.61 -0.80 -21.38
N ALA A 24 0.28 -1.34 -22.21
CA ALA A 24 0.10 -2.66 -22.78
C ALA A 24 -0.15 -3.67 -21.64
N PRO A 25 -1.20 -4.51 -21.71
CA PRO A 25 -1.35 -5.58 -20.73
C PRO A 25 -0.12 -6.47 -20.80
N HIS A 26 0.41 -6.84 -19.63
CA HIS A 26 1.41 -7.89 -19.53
C HIS A 26 0.88 -9.13 -20.26
N ALA A 27 1.78 -9.85 -20.94
CA ALA A 27 1.47 -10.98 -21.82
C ALA A 27 0.82 -12.20 -21.14
N ASP A 28 0.37 -12.09 -19.89
CA ASP A 28 -0.32 -13.14 -19.13
C ASP A 28 -1.86 -13.04 -19.23
N GLU A 29 -2.42 -11.98 -19.81
CA GLU A 29 -3.89 -11.79 -19.87
C GLU A 29 -4.56 -12.19 -21.20
N ILE A 30 -3.81 -12.71 -22.18
CA ILE A 30 -4.40 -13.22 -23.42
C ILE A 30 -4.60 -14.73 -23.30
N SER A 31 -5.58 -15.13 -22.51
CA SER A 31 -6.26 -16.42 -22.67
C SER A 31 -7.71 -16.32 -22.21
N SER A 32 -8.55 -16.01 -23.20
CA SER A 32 -9.81 -16.72 -23.45
C SER A 32 -10.93 -16.58 -22.42
N SER A 33 -11.86 -15.68 -22.77
CA SER A 33 -13.30 -15.81 -22.56
C SER A 33 -13.80 -17.25 -22.72
N GLY A 34 -14.16 -17.85 -21.59
CA GLY A 34 -14.88 -19.12 -21.50
C GLY A 34 -15.47 -19.24 -20.11
N ASN A 35 -16.80 -19.32 -20.02
CA ASN A 35 -17.52 -19.63 -18.80
C ASN A 35 -16.99 -20.93 -18.20
N THR A 36 -16.13 -20.80 -17.20
CA THR A 36 -15.91 -21.82 -16.18
C THR A 36 -15.94 -21.10 -14.85
N ALA A 37 -16.96 -21.42 -14.05
CA ALA A 37 -16.86 -21.35 -12.61
C ALA A 37 -15.72 -22.28 -12.17
N ALA A 38 -14.48 -21.83 -12.37
CA ALA A 38 -13.28 -22.46 -11.85
C ALA A 38 -13.13 -21.91 -10.44
N GLY A 39 -13.29 -22.79 -9.44
CA GLY A 39 -13.02 -22.45 -8.05
C GLY A 39 -11.66 -21.79 -7.98
N SER A 40 -11.64 -20.51 -7.61
CA SER A 40 -10.39 -19.82 -7.34
C SER A 40 -9.77 -20.56 -6.17
N SER A 41 -8.71 -21.33 -6.45
CA SER A 41 -7.82 -21.78 -5.40
C SER A 41 -7.40 -20.50 -4.69
N SER A 42 -7.89 -20.29 -3.46
CA SER A 42 -7.45 -19.17 -2.64
C SER A 42 -5.94 -19.36 -2.45
N SER A 43 -5.13 -18.68 -3.26
CA SER A 43 -3.68 -18.79 -3.15
C SER A 43 -3.31 -18.11 -1.84
N LYS A 44 -3.11 -18.92 -0.79
CA LYS A 44 -2.62 -18.45 0.50
C LYS A 44 -1.10 -18.52 0.44
N ILE A 45 -0.45 -17.41 0.77
CA ILE A 45 1.01 -17.35 0.88
C ILE A 45 1.33 -17.45 2.37
N ASP A 46 2.10 -18.47 2.75
CA ASP A 46 2.50 -18.67 4.13
C ASP A 46 3.74 -17.82 4.43
N LEU A 47 3.60 -16.83 5.30
CA LEU A 47 4.70 -15.92 5.61
C LEU A 47 5.80 -16.61 6.42
N ALA A 48 5.52 -17.77 7.03
CA ALA A 48 6.52 -18.55 7.74
C ALA A 48 7.57 -19.18 6.81
N SER A 49 7.17 -19.51 5.57
CA SER A 49 8.06 -20.08 4.56
C SER A 49 8.83 -19.02 3.77
N GLU A 50 8.43 -17.76 3.87
CA GLU A 50 9.07 -16.65 3.19
C GLU A 50 10.15 -16.02 4.08
N SER A 51 11.25 -15.61 3.44
CA SER A 51 12.29 -14.82 4.09
C SER A 51 11.88 -13.35 4.07
N ILE A 52 11.24 -12.90 5.15
CA ILE A 52 10.81 -11.51 5.32
C ILE A 52 11.98 -10.69 5.87
N HIS A 53 12.44 -9.71 5.11
CA HIS A 53 13.55 -8.85 5.54
C HIS A 53 13.07 -7.46 5.99
N GLN A 54 11.96 -6.96 5.45
CA GLN A 54 11.43 -5.64 5.77
C GLN A 54 9.90 -5.65 5.79
N ILE A 55 9.34 -4.79 6.63
CA ILE A 55 7.92 -4.46 6.63
C ILE A 55 7.74 -2.96 6.81
N ASP A 56 6.91 -2.37 5.95
CA ASP A 56 6.65 -0.95 5.96
C ASP A 56 5.25 -0.70 6.50
N PHE A 57 5.12 0.17 7.51
CA PHE A 57 3.81 0.57 8.02
C PHE A 57 3.46 1.98 7.57
N ILE A 58 2.27 2.12 6.98
CA ILE A 58 1.78 3.38 6.48
C ILE A 58 0.81 3.94 7.52
N ILE A 59 1.25 4.98 8.22
CA ILE A 59 0.46 5.64 9.27
C ILE A 59 0.12 7.07 8.89
N VAL A 60 -1.03 7.55 9.35
CA VAL A 60 -1.42 8.95 9.21
C VAL A 60 -1.28 9.66 10.54
N GLU A 61 -0.52 10.74 10.59
CA GLU A 61 -0.35 11.56 11.79
C GLU A 61 -0.70 13.02 11.58
N LYS A 62 -1.18 13.63 12.66
CA LYS A 62 -1.34 15.08 12.74
C LYS A 62 0.02 15.72 13.01
N GLU A 63 0.45 16.61 12.14
CA GLU A 63 1.67 17.41 12.27
C GLU A 63 1.33 18.89 12.27
N THR A 64 1.86 19.61 13.25
CA THR A 64 1.66 21.05 13.39
C THR A 64 2.79 21.78 12.68
N VAL A 65 2.46 22.53 11.63
CA VAL A 65 3.42 23.26 10.79
C VAL A 65 3.18 24.75 10.91
N THR A 66 4.25 25.52 11.17
CA THR A 66 4.21 26.97 11.17
C THR A 66 4.82 27.53 9.89
N ARG A 67 4.03 28.26 9.11
CA ARG A 67 4.48 28.92 7.87
C ARG A 67 3.95 30.34 7.81
N ALA A 68 4.84 31.30 7.54
CA ALA A 68 4.51 32.73 7.45
C ALA A 68 3.76 33.27 8.69
N GLY A 69 4.17 32.84 9.89
CA GLY A 69 3.57 33.28 11.16
C GLY A 69 2.20 32.68 11.47
N ARG A 70 1.71 31.73 10.66
CA ARG A 70 0.46 30.99 10.91
C ARG A 70 0.76 29.53 11.20
N THR A 71 0.04 28.97 12.15
CA THR A 71 0.15 27.56 12.55
C THR A 71 -1.04 26.79 12.02
N PHE A 72 -0.77 25.69 11.32
CA PHE A 72 -1.78 24.80 10.78
C PHE A 72 -1.49 23.37 11.21
N ASP A 73 -2.55 22.61 11.37
CA ASP A 73 -2.48 21.19 11.61
C ASP A 73 -2.78 20.44 10.31
N LEU A 74 -1.86 19.58 9.90
CA LEU A 74 -1.94 18.81 8.67
C LEU A 74 -1.95 17.33 9.02
N MET A 75 -2.75 16.55 8.30
CA MET A 75 -2.64 15.09 8.33
C MET A 75 -1.59 14.69 7.30
N VAL A 76 -0.52 14.05 7.76
CA VAL A 76 0.64 13.67 6.97
C VAL A 76 0.80 12.16 7.04
N ASN A 77 1.03 11.52 5.89
CA ASN A 77 1.39 10.11 5.88
C ASN A 77 2.86 9.96 6.25
N LYS A 78 3.14 8.94 7.05
CA LYS A 78 4.47 8.52 7.41
C LYS A 78 4.60 7.04 7.15
N THR A 79 5.75 6.64 6.62
CA THR A 79 6.13 5.25 6.44
C THR A 79 7.15 4.89 7.51
N LEU A 80 6.88 3.82 8.24
CA LEU A 80 7.83 3.24 9.19
C LEU A 80 8.45 2.04 8.49
N GLU A 81 9.66 2.20 7.97
CA GLU A 81 10.38 1.18 7.20
C GLU A 81 11.17 0.29 8.15
N ILE A 82 10.62 -0.86 8.53
CA ILE A 82 11.17 -1.70 9.61
C ILE A 82 11.99 -2.84 9.04
N ASN A 83 13.29 -2.84 9.36
CA ASN A 83 14.15 -3.97 9.10
C ASN A 83 13.96 -5.05 10.17
N LEU A 84 13.38 -6.20 9.80
CA LEU A 84 13.04 -7.25 10.76
C LEU A 84 14.26 -7.96 11.35
N ARG A 85 15.39 -7.99 10.62
CA ARG A 85 16.64 -8.60 11.11
C ARG A 85 17.21 -7.78 12.27
N THR A 86 17.34 -6.47 12.10
CA THR A 86 17.96 -5.61 13.11
C THR A 86 16.96 -5.10 14.14
N GLY A 87 15.69 -4.91 13.75
CA GLY A 87 14.70 -4.17 14.52
C GLY A 87 14.85 -2.65 14.40
N ALA A 88 15.81 -2.16 13.60
CA ALA A 88 15.92 -0.74 13.27
C ALA A 88 14.86 -0.37 12.24
N PHE A 89 14.37 0.86 12.31
CA PHE A 89 13.43 1.38 11.35
C PHE A 89 13.60 2.87 11.12
N ASP A 90 13.31 3.30 9.90
CA ASP A 90 13.32 4.70 9.53
C ASP A 90 11.89 5.23 9.48
N VAL A 91 11.67 6.41 10.06
CA VAL A 91 10.40 7.13 9.96
C VAL A 91 10.55 8.13 8.82
N VAL A 92 9.96 7.80 7.67
CA VAL A 92 9.95 8.64 6.48
C VAL A 92 8.63 9.39 6.42
N SER A 93 8.69 10.72 6.31
CA SER A 93 7.49 11.54 6.15
C SER A 93 7.38 12.06 4.72
N ASP A 94 6.18 12.00 4.16
CA ASP A 94 5.82 12.65 2.90
C ASP A 94 6.05 14.18 2.96
N PHE A 95 6.09 14.73 4.18
CA PHE A 95 6.35 16.14 4.43
C PHE A 95 7.78 16.32 4.99
N GLY A 96 8.67 16.90 4.18
CA GLY A 96 10.02 17.28 4.60
C GLY A 96 11.12 16.23 4.36
N GLY A 97 10.78 14.97 4.07
CA GLY A 97 11.71 13.96 3.53
C GLY A 97 12.89 13.54 4.43
N VAL A 98 12.91 13.96 5.70
CA VAL A 98 13.97 13.57 6.63
C VAL A 98 13.60 12.25 7.29
N ALA A 99 14.36 11.20 7.00
CA ALA A 99 14.26 9.92 7.69
C ALA A 99 14.84 10.03 9.11
N VAL A 100 14.03 9.70 10.12
CA VAL A 100 14.49 9.61 11.51
C VAL A 100 14.66 8.14 11.88
N LYS A 101 15.91 7.75 12.16
CA LYS A 101 16.23 6.37 12.55
C LYS A 101 15.81 6.08 13.98
N LYS A 102 15.17 4.92 14.16
CA LYS A 102 14.62 4.40 15.42
C LYS A 102 14.89 2.90 15.52
N CYS A 103 14.67 2.33 16.71
CA CYS A 103 14.82 0.90 16.94
C CYS A 103 13.65 0.38 17.76
N LEU A 104 13.09 -0.75 17.35
CA LEU A 104 12.13 -1.49 18.14
C LEU A 104 12.81 -2.00 19.43
N THR A 105 12.04 -2.05 20.52
CA THR A 105 12.45 -2.83 21.68
C THR A 105 12.43 -4.31 21.35
N GLU A 106 13.11 -5.13 22.15
CA GLU A 106 13.11 -6.58 21.98
C GLU A 106 11.68 -7.16 22.04
N ASP A 107 10.85 -6.66 22.96
CA ASP A 107 9.45 -7.06 23.09
C ASP A 107 8.65 -6.78 21.82
N LEU A 108 8.76 -5.56 21.27
CA LEU A 108 8.04 -5.18 20.04
C LEU A 108 8.52 -5.96 18.82
N LYS A 109 9.84 -6.20 18.74
CA LYS A 109 10.42 -7.02 17.68
C LYS A 109 9.91 -8.46 17.76
N ASN A 110 9.86 -9.04 18.96
CA ASN A 110 9.38 -10.39 19.19
C ASN A 110 7.88 -10.52 18.89
N GLU A 111 7.07 -9.54 19.31
CA GLU A 111 5.63 -9.49 19.02
C GLU A 111 5.38 -9.42 17.51
N LEU A 112 6.04 -8.49 16.80
CA LEU A 112 5.93 -8.37 15.35
C LEU A 112 6.34 -9.65 14.63
N THR A 113 7.46 -10.24 15.05
CA THR A 113 7.95 -11.50 14.48
C THR A 113 6.96 -12.65 14.71
N ALA A 114 6.33 -12.72 15.89
CA ALA A 114 5.34 -13.75 16.22
C ALA A 114 4.06 -13.61 15.37
N ILE A 115 3.60 -12.37 15.16
CA ILE A 115 2.47 -12.09 14.27
C ILE A 115 2.80 -12.57 12.85
N LEU A 116 3.94 -12.15 12.30
CA LEU A 116 4.30 -12.46 10.92
C LEU A 116 4.58 -13.95 10.69
N LYS A 117 5.23 -14.65 11.63
CA LYS A 117 5.52 -16.09 11.51
C LYS A 117 4.29 -16.99 11.49
N THR A 118 3.17 -16.52 12.00
CA THR A 118 1.92 -17.32 12.03
C THR A 118 0.88 -16.81 11.03
N ALA A 119 1.14 -15.65 10.43
CA ALA A 119 0.25 -15.02 9.47
C ALA A 119 0.37 -15.67 8.09
N LYS A 120 -0.72 -15.55 7.33
CA LYS A 120 -0.78 -15.93 5.92
C LYS A 120 -1.38 -14.77 5.14
N ILE A 121 -0.89 -14.54 3.92
CA ILE A 121 -1.51 -13.59 3.01
C ILE A 121 -2.63 -14.31 2.25
N CYS A 122 -3.82 -13.74 2.31
CA CYS A 122 -5.00 -14.13 1.57
C CYS A 122 -5.25 -13.12 0.45
N LYS A 123 -5.50 -13.63 -0.75
CA LYS A 123 -6.06 -12.83 -1.84
C LYS A 123 -7.56 -12.67 -1.63
N ILE A 124 -8.01 -11.43 -1.44
CA ILE A 124 -9.43 -11.09 -1.33
C ILE A 124 -9.88 -10.64 -2.72
N ALA A 125 -10.64 -11.49 -3.40
CA ALA A 125 -11.33 -11.09 -4.62
C ALA A 125 -12.53 -10.21 -4.25
N ALA A 126 -12.70 -9.10 -4.95
CA ALA A 126 -13.90 -8.29 -4.83
C ALA A 126 -15.11 -9.07 -5.37
N THR A 127 -16.13 -9.27 -4.53
CA THR A 127 -17.41 -9.84 -4.96
C THR A 127 -18.19 -8.76 -5.70
N VAL A 128 -18.07 -8.72 -7.03
CA VAL A 128 -18.90 -7.83 -7.87
C VAL A 128 -20.18 -8.58 -8.19
N THR A 129 -21.30 -8.19 -7.58
CA THR A 129 -22.63 -8.64 -8.00
C THR A 129 -23.07 -7.82 -9.23
N ALA A 130 -23.72 -8.47 -10.20
CA ALA A 130 -24.00 -7.91 -11.53
C ALA A 130 -24.79 -6.58 -11.53
N ASP A 131 -25.47 -6.25 -10.43
CA ASP A 131 -26.30 -5.04 -10.28
C ASP A 131 -25.64 -3.91 -9.46
N HIS A 132 -24.37 -4.04 -9.07
CA HIS A 132 -23.69 -3.01 -8.27
C HIS A 132 -22.75 -2.15 -9.12
N VAL A 133 -23.13 -0.88 -9.30
CA VAL A 133 -22.18 0.16 -9.73
C VAL A 133 -21.26 0.46 -8.55
N CYS A 134 -20.04 -0.05 -8.61
CA CYS A 134 -19.02 0.27 -7.63
C CYS A 134 -18.23 1.51 -8.07
N THR A 135 -18.06 2.45 -7.16
CA THR A 135 -17.07 3.52 -7.33
C THR A 135 -15.70 2.97 -7.00
N GLN A 136 -14.72 3.17 -7.89
CA GLN A 136 -13.32 2.85 -7.59
C GLN A 136 -12.85 3.77 -6.46
N SER A 137 -12.75 3.23 -5.26
CA SER A 137 -12.13 3.91 -4.13
C SER A 137 -10.70 3.42 -4.01
N LEU A 138 -9.75 4.27 -4.36
CA LEU A 138 -8.34 3.99 -4.15
C LEU A 138 -8.08 3.90 -2.64
N LYS A 139 -7.73 2.71 -2.17
CA LYS A 139 -7.26 2.49 -0.80
C LYS A 139 -5.77 2.23 -0.83
N LEU A 140 -5.02 3.04 -0.09
CA LEU A 140 -3.61 2.78 0.15
C LEU A 140 -3.46 1.56 1.07
N PRO A 141 -2.39 0.76 0.89
CA PRO A 141 -2.07 -0.29 1.84
C PRO A 141 -1.81 0.32 3.22
N TYR A 142 -2.15 -0.43 4.27
CA TYR A 142 -1.81 -0.05 5.64
C TYR A 142 -0.44 -0.59 6.05
N ALA A 143 0.02 -1.63 5.36
CA ALA A 143 1.33 -2.22 5.53
C ALA A 143 1.81 -2.84 4.23
N GLU A 144 3.12 -2.98 4.08
CA GLU A 144 3.74 -3.62 2.93
C GLU A 144 4.84 -4.58 3.39
N ILE A 145 4.76 -5.83 2.95
CA ILE A 145 5.69 -6.89 3.36
C ILE A 145 6.66 -7.14 2.22
N LEU A 146 7.96 -6.99 2.50
CA LEU A 146 9.04 -7.22 1.55
C LEU A 146 9.73 -8.55 1.88
N THR A 147 9.71 -9.43 0.89
CA THR A 147 10.28 -10.77 0.94
C THR A 147 11.30 -10.93 -0.18
N ASP A 148 12.10 -11.99 -0.13
CA ASP A 148 13.09 -12.27 -1.18
C ASP A 148 12.44 -12.55 -2.56
N VAL A 149 11.17 -12.98 -2.58
CA VAL A 149 10.44 -13.33 -3.81
C VAL A 149 9.54 -12.21 -4.33
N GLY A 150 9.27 -11.18 -3.52
CA GLY A 150 8.38 -10.09 -3.92
C GLY A 150 7.89 -9.21 -2.77
N GLN A 151 6.98 -8.32 -3.13
CA GLN A 151 6.42 -7.26 -2.28
C GLN A 151 4.90 -7.41 -2.24
N TYR A 152 4.33 -7.35 -1.03
CA TYR A 152 2.91 -7.55 -0.80
C TYR A 152 2.31 -6.37 -0.03
N GLY A 153 1.59 -5.49 -0.74
CA GLY A 153 0.79 -4.43 -0.12
C GLY A 153 -0.49 -4.97 0.50
N LEU A 154 -0.66 -4.79 1.82
CA LEU A 154 -1.82 -5.23 2.59
C LEU A 154 -2.89 -4.14 2.63
N ILE A 155 -4.06 -4.41 2.06
CA ILE A 155 -5.15 -3.44 1.90
C ILE A 155 -6.41 -3.93 2.64
N ASP A 156 -7.05 -3.01 3.36
CA ASP A 156 -8.28 -3.32 4.07
C ASP A 156 -9.50 -3.38 3.12
N GLY A 157 -9.84 -4.61 2.74
CA GLY A 157 -10.98 -4.94 1.89
C GLY A 157 -10.63 -5.01 0.42
N GLY A 158 -11.51 -5.65 -0.37
CA GLY A 158 -11.40 -5.65 -1.82
C GLY A 158 -11.73 -4.28 -2.38
N VAL A 159 -10.90 -3.80 -3.30
CA VAL A 159 -11.27 -2.68 -4.19
C VAL A 159 -12.05 -3.30 -5.35
N CYS A 160 -13.12 -2.64 -5.80
CA CYS A 160 -13.96 -3.23 -6.82
C CYS A 160 -13.17 -3.59 -8.08
N GLY A 161 -13.29 -4.86 -8.52
CA GLY A 161 -12.61 -5.38 -9.71
C GLY A 161 -11.13 -5.73 -9.51
N GLU A 162 -10.55 -5.47 -8.33
CA GLU A 162 -9.16 -5.80 -8.04
C GLU A 162 -9.05 -6.85 -6.94
N VAL A 163 -8.07 -7.73 -7.08
CA VAL A 163 -7.68 -8.67 -6.04
C VAL A 163 -6.74 -7.94 -5.10
N SER A 164 -7.13 -7.76 -3.85
CA SER A 164 -6.26 -7.19 -2.82
C SER A 164 -5.60 -8.28 -1.99
N ASN A 165 -4.38 -8.01 -1.51
CA ASN A 165 -3.71 -8.87 -0.53
C ASN A 165 -4.08 -8.37 0.87
N GLU A 166 -4.32 -9.30 1.78
CA GLU A 166 -4.62 -9.00 3.19
C GLU A 166 -4.17 -10.19 4.06
N LEU A 167 -3.91 -9.95 5.34
CA LEU A 167 -3.68 -11.06 6.26
C LEU A 167 -4.96 -11.86 6.53
N CYS A 168 -4.83 -13.18 6.53
CA CYS A 168 -5.94 -14.07 6.79
C CYS A 168 -6.38 -14.01 8.27
N GLY A 169 -7.70 -13.97 8.52
CA GLY A 169 -8.28 -14.16 9.86
C GLY A 169 -7.86 -13.10 10.89
N GLU A 170 -7.61 -13.54 12.12
CA GLU A 170 -7.30 -12.67 13.27
C GLU A 170 -5.95 -11.95 13.15
N HIS A 171 -5.02 -12.45 12.33
CA HIS A 171 -3.71 -11.83 12.12
C HIS A 171 -3.80 -10.42 11.56
N LYS A 172 -4.84 -10.13 10.78
CA LYS A 172 -5.17 -8.78 10.33
C LYS A 172 -5.41 -7.84 11.51
N THR A 173 -6.25 -8.25 12.46
CA THR A 173 -6.60 -7.46 13.63
C THR A 173 -5.38 -7.29 14.54
N LEU A 174 -4.61 -8.37 14.75
CA LEU A 174 -3.38 -8.33 15.53
C LEU A 174 -2.35 -7.37 14.95
N LEU A 175 -2.06 -7.44 13.64
CA LEU A 175 -1.09 -6.55 13.01
C LEU A 175 -1.55 -5.09 13.08
N LYS A 176 -2.84 -4.81 12.85
CA LYS A 176 -3.37 -3.45 12.99
C LYS A 176 -3.30 -2.93 14.42
N GLY A 177 -3.57 -3.79 15.41
CA GLY A 177 -3.39 -3.48 16.82
C GLY A 177 -1.94 -3.15 17.16
N PHE A 178 -0.99 -3.93 16.65
CA PHE A 178 0.43 -3.68 16.78
C PHE A 178 0.83 -2.33 16.16
N ILE A 179 0.38 -2.03 14.93
CA ILE A 179 0.65 -0.75 14.25
C ILE A 179 0.10 0.41 15.08
N ALA A 180 -1.14 0.28 15.60
CA ALA A 180 -1.74 1.31 16.44
C ALA A 180 -0.95 1.53 17.75
N SER A 181 -0.50 0.45 18.39
CA SER A 181 0.36 0.51 19.58
C SER A 181 1.70 1.19 19.26
N LEU A 182 2.41 0.70 18.24
CA LEU A 182 3.69 1.25 17.79
C LEU A 182 3.57 2.74 17.47
N LYS A 183 2.51 3.16 16.77
CA LYS A 183 2.22 4.57 16.45
C LYS A 183 2.20 5.47 17.69
N THR A 184 1.71 4.97 18.84
CA THR A 184 1.63 5.80 20.06
C THR A 184 2.98 5.94 20.78
N GLN A 185 3.91 5.01 20.59
CA GLN A 185 5.15 4.94 21.35
C GLN A 185 6.44 5.17 20.54
N TYR A 186 6.42 5.04 19.21
CA TYR A 186 7.66 5.07 18.41
C TYR A 186 8.47 6.36 18.55
N LYS A 187 7.81 7.48 18.86
CA LYS A 187 8.46 8.78 19.09
C LYS A 187 9.45 8.72 20.26
N ASN A 188 9.16 7.88 21.24
CA ASN A 188 9.97 7.69 22.45
C ASN A 188 11.02 6.59 22.30
N LEU A 189 10.93 5.77 21.25
CA LEU A 189 11.94 4.77 20.94
C LEU A 189 13.22 5.46 20.47
N ASN A 190 14.37 4.89 20.79
CA ASN A 190 15.67 5.32 20.28
C ASN A 190 16.54 4.07 20.15
N CYS A 191 17.48 4.08 19.21
CA CYS A 191 18.51 3.05 19.17
C CYS A 191 19.47 3.28 20.34
N ALA A 192 19.76 2.23 21.12
CA ALA A 192 20.86 2.28 22.07
C ALA A 192 22.17 2.52 21.30
N LEU A 193 22.97 3.49 21.77
CA LEU A 193 24.31 3.79 21.27
C LEU A 193 25.28 2.67 21.63
#